data_AF-A0A6S7DNR9-F1
#
_entry.id   AF-A0A6S7DNR9-F1
#
_cell.length_a   1.000
_cell.length_b   1.000
_cell.length_c   1.000
_cell.angle_alpha   90.00
_cell.angle_beta   90.00
_cell.angle_gamma   90.00
#
_symmetry.space_group_name_H-M   'P 1'
#
loop_
_entity.id
_entity.type
_entity.pdbx_description
1 polymer ?
#
loop_
_entity_poly.entity_id
_entity_poly.type
_entity_poly.pdbx_seq_one_letter_code
_entity_poly.pdbx_strand_id
1 'polypeptide(L)'
;MLVDVQQAVPGIFSDAKYAECYRKGFNSFARFSLPIFLDKDRDNKLASESHVNLVSNDEGLLSVSVPKSVKAKLAAAQKKSPVGALDLSFAIKVRNDTGKDFSFSAIGVFVDQKPHVFSTLTAKAGGTFVVVLSDVSAKAAVENGYAMVLRHKLD
;
A
#
# COMPACT_ATOMS: atom_id res chain seq x y z
N MET A 1 -10.35 -13.42 -19.43
CA MET A 1 -10.26 -13.37 -17.95
C MET A 1 -8.83 -13.31 -17.38
N LEU A 2 -7.78 -13.79 -18.06
CA LEU A 2 -6.37 -13.55 -17.64
C LEU A 2 -5.66 -12.50 -18.52
N VAL A 3 -5.95 -12.53 -19.84
CA VAL A 3 -5.50 -11.53 -20.82
C VAL A 3 -6.00 -10.12 -20.47
N ASP A 4 -7.25 -10.01 -19.98
CA ASP A 4 -7.85 -8.72 -19.61
C ASP A 4 -7.12 -8.07 -18.42
N VAL A 5 -6.68 -8.88 -17.45
CA VAL A 5 -5.90 -8.40 -16.29
C VAL A 5 -4.48 -8.01 -16.70
N GLN A 6 -3.87 -8.78 -17.61
CA GLN A 6 -2.56 -8.45 -18.20
C GLN A 6 -2.55 -7.11 -18.94
N GLN A 7 -3.69 -6.68 -19.49
CA GLN A 7 -3.83 -5.38 -20.14
C GLN A 7 -4.28 -4.27 -19.16
N ALA A 8 -5.12 -4.59 -18.19
CA ALA A 8 -5.67 -3.61 -17.26
C ALA A 8 -4.61 -3.04 -16.29
N VAL A 9 -3.71 -3.89 -15.76
CA VAL A 9 -2.70 -3.44 -14.78
C VAL A 9 -1.72 -2.42 -15.37
N PRO A 10 -1.11 -2.63 -16.56
CA PRO A 10 -0.31 -1.59 -17.23
C PRO A 10 -1.10 -0.33 -17.57
N GLY A 11 -2.41 -0.44 -17.82
CA GLY A 11 -3.29 0.71 -18.02
C GLY A 11 -3.45 1.59 -16.78
N ILE A 12 -3.33 1.01 -15.58
CA ILE A 12 -3.34 1.74 -14.31
C ILE A 12 -1.93 2.23 -13.96
N PHE A 13 -0.96 1.32 -13.98
CA PHE A 13 0.42 1.53 -13.60
C PHE A 13 1.31 1.32 -14.83
N SER A 14 1.67 2.42 -15.51
CA SER A 14 2.40 2.38 -16.79
C SER A 14 3.69 1.57 -16.75
N ASP A 15 4.37 1.61 -15.61
CA ASP A 15 5.67 0.97 -15.38
C ASP A 15 5.55 -0.43 -14.76
N ALA A 16 4.33 -0.97 -14.66
CA ALA A 16 4.10 -2.33 -14.18
C ALA A 16 4.70 -3.35 -15.16
N LYS A 17 5.62 -4.15 -14.64
CA LYS A 17 6.24 -5.27 -15.34
C LYS A 17 5.50 -6.55 -14.97
N TYR A 18 4.92 -7.20 -15.97
CA TYR A 18 4.36 -8.53 -15.80
C TYR A 18 5.46 -9.50 -15.36
N ALA A 19 5.21 -10.25 -14.28
CA ALA A 19 6.14 -11.24 -13.75
C ALA A 19 5.71 -12.66 -14.15
N GLU A 20 4.50 -13.06 -13.77
CA GLU A 20 3.98 -14.40 -14.08
C GLU A 20 2.46 -14.51 -13.89
N CYS A 21 1.88 -15.57 -14.44
CA CYS A 21 0.53 -16.01 -14.14
C CYS A 21 0.61 -17.41 -13.55
N TYR A 22 -0.06 -17.60 -12.42
CA TYR A 22 -0.03 -18.87 -11.71
C TYR A 22 -1.41 -19.20 -11.16
N ARG A 23 -1.63 -20.47 -10.87
CA ARG A 23 -2.86 -20.96 -10.24
C ARG A 23 -2.55 -21.48 -8.84
N LYS A 24 -3.46 -21.23 -7.90
CA LYS A 24 -3.43 -21.82 -6.57
C LYS A 24 -4.83 -22.33 -6.24
N GLY A 25 -5.00 -23.65 -6.27
CA GLY A 25 -6.32 -24.28 -6.27
C GLY A 25 -7.12 -23.89 -7.52
N PHE A 26 -8.38 -23.51 -7.33
CA PHE A 26 -9.27 -23.04 -8.42
C PHE A 26 -9.07 -21.56 -8.79
N ASN A 27 -8.21 -20.83 -8.07
CA ASN A 27 -7.98 -19.41 -8.29
C ASN A 27 -6.81 -19.18 -9.26
N SER A 28 -6.97 -18.20 -10.16
CA SER A 28 -5.93 -17.75 -11.08
C SER A 28 -5.41 -16.38 -10.67
N PHE A 29 -4.09 -16.20 -10.68
CA PHE A 29 -3.41 -14.99 -10.24
C PHE A 29 -2.48 -14.49 -11.35
N ALA A 30 -2.28 -13.17 -11.40
CA ALA A 30 -1.26 -12.53 -12.21
C ALA A 30 -0.41 -11.65 -11.29
N ARG A 31 0.92 -11.85 -11.33
CA ARG A 31 1.87 -11.05 -10.55
C ARG A 31 2.51 -10.00 -11.44
N PHE A 32 2.57 -8.78 -10.92
CA PHE A 32 3.29 -7.66 -11.52
C PHE A 32 4.26 -7.09 -10.50
N SER A 33 5.34 -6.51 -10.99
CA SER A 33 6.23 -5.64 -10.23
C SER A 33 6.04 -4.21 -10.70
N LEU A 34 5.89 -3.27 -9.79
CA LEU A 34 5.75 -1.85 -10.09
C LEU A 34 6.61 -1.02 -9.13
N PRO A 35 7.14 0.14 -9.58
CA PRO A 35 7.90 1.01 -8.71
C PRO A 35 6.97 1.71 -7.70
N ILE A 36 7.45 1.81 -6.47
CA ILE A 36 6.84 2.57 -5.38
C ILE A 36 7.80 3.70 -5.04
N PHE A 37 7.26 4.90 -4.84
CA PHE A 37 8.08 6.07 -4.53
C PHE A 37 8.05 6.34 -3.03
N LEU A 38 9.22 6.68 -2.48
CA LEU A 38 9.34 7.06 -1.09
C LEU A 38 9.40 8.58 -1.01
N ASP A 39 8.45 9.14 -0.29
CA ASP A 39 8.35 10.56 -0.05
C ASP A 39 8.69 10.86 1.41
N LYS A 40 9.67 11.75 1.60
CA LYS A 40 10.16 12.14 2.92
C LYS A 40 10.12 13.64 3.14
N ASP A 41 9.89 14.41 2.08
CA ASP A 41 9.88 15.86 2.23
C ASP A 41 8.52 16.31 2.78
N ARG A 42 8.47 17.57 3.22
CA ARG A 42 7.27 18.17 3.81
C ARG A 42 6.82 19.33 2.95
N ASP A 43 6.90 19.18 1.64
CA ASP A 43 6.61 20.24 0.68
C ASP A 43 5.15 20.21 0.16
N ASN A 44 4.35 19.26 0.66
CA ASN A 44 2.97 18.96 0.27
C ASN A 44 2.80 18.52 -1.20
N LYS A 45 3.87 18.13 -1.88
CA LYS A 45 3.83 17.45 -3.17
C LYS A 45 4.23 16.01 -2.98
N LEU A 46 3.70 15.13 -3.83
CA LEU A 46 4.11 13.75 -3.82
C LEU A 46 5.39 13.58 -4.63
N ALA A 47 6.30 12.72 -4.15
CA ALA A 47 7.47 12.30 -4.91
C ALA A 47 7.12 11.76 -6.32
N SER A 48 5.91 11.22 -6.51
CA SER A 48 5.37 10.87 -7.81
C SER A 48 3.87 11.11 -7.91
N GLU A 49 3.45 11.85 -8.93
CA GLU A 49 2.03 12.05 -9.26
C GLU A 49 1.43 10.89 -10.06
N SER A 50 2.23 9.90 -10.49
CA SER A 50 1.80 8.78 -11.34
C SER A 50 1.93 7.40 -10.68
N HIS A 51 2.42 7.33 -9.45
CA HIS A 51 2.68 6.08 -8.72
C HIS A 51 2.11 6.11 -7.31
N VAL A 52 1.97 4.94 -6.69
CA VAL A 52 1.72 4.88 -5.24
C VAL A 52 2.97 5.36 -4.51
N ASN A 53 2.77 6.22 -3.52
CA ASN A 53 3.82 6.74 -2.67
C ASN A 53 3.70 6.13 -1.27
N LEU A 54 4.84 5.79 -0.67
CA LEU A 54 4.96 5.63 0.77
C LEU A 54 5.51 6.94 1.32
N VAL A 55 4.76 7.57 2.22
CA VAL A 55 5.16 8.84 2.84
C VAL A 55 5.65 8.56 4.26
N SER A 56 6.81 9.11 4.61
CA SER A 56 7.44 8.94 5.92
C SER A 56 8.14 10.24 6.34
N ASN A 57 7.59 10.92 7.35
CA ASN A 57 8.07 12.21 7.84
C ASN A 57 7.89 12.33 9.37
N ASP A 58 7.99 13.53 9.90
CA ASP A 58 7.85 13.82 11.33
C ASP A 58 6.40 13.70 11.85
N GLU A 59 5.40 13.77 10.97
CA GLU A 59 3.99 13.60 11.34
C GLU A 59 3.57 12.11 11.39
N GLY A 60 4.16 11.28 10.51
CA GLY A 60 3.84 9.87 10.40
C GLY A 60 5.02 9.02 9.92
N LEU A 61 5.14 7.82 10.47
CA LEU A 61 6.22 6.90 10.10
C LEU A 61 5.96 6.20 8.77
N LEU A 62 4.69 5.91 8.48
CA LEU A 62 4.27 5.27 7.26
C LEU A 62 2.85 5.67 6.91
N SER A 63 2.70 6.27 5.75
CA SER A 63 1.43 6.49 5.09
C SER A 63 1.48 5.97 3.67
N VAL A 64 0.34 5.47 3.18
CA VAL A 64 0.16 5.13 1.76
C VAL A 64 -0.59 6.27 1.10
N SER A 65 0.00 6.85 0.06
CA SER A 65 -0.66 7.89 -0.75
C SER A 65 -0.84 7.43 -2.19
N VAL A 66 -2.05 7.64 -2.70
CA VAL A 66 -2.45 7.33 -4.07
C VAL A 66 -2.78 8.65 -4.77
N PRO A 67 -1.96 9.11 -5.72
CA PRO A 67 -2.21 10.34 -6.46
C PRO A 67 -3.54 10.32 -7.21
N LYS A 68 -4.10 11.50 -7.47
CA LYS A 68 -5.36 11.67 -8.22
C LYS A 68 -5.32 10.99 -9.59
N SER A 69 -4.16 11.01 -10.26
CA SER A 69 -4.00 10.40 -11.58
C SER A 69 -4.15 8.87 -11.52
N VAL A 70 -3.57 8.22 -10.51
CA VAL A 70 -3.66 6.78 -10.28
C VAL A 70 -5.09 6.40 -9.88
N LYS A 71 -5.71 7.18 -8.98
CA LYS A 71 -7.12 7.01 -8.60
C LYS A 71 -8.04 7.07 -9.83
N ALA A 72 -7.83 8.04 -10.72
CA ALA A 72 -8.64 8.18 -11.93
C ALA A 72 -8.50 6.96 -12.85
N LYS A 73 -7.29 6.43 -13.01
CA LYS A 73 -7.04 5.22 -13.81
C LYS A 73 -7.66 3.97 -13.17
N LEU A 74 -7.55 3.81 -11.85
CA LEU A 74 -8.22 2.74 -11.10
C LEU A 74 -9.74 2.77 -11.32
N ALA A 75 -10.36 3.94 -11.17
CA ALA A 75 -11.79 4.12 -11.40
C ALA A 75 -12.19 3.81 -12.85
N ALA A 76 -11.37 4.23 -13.83
CA ALA A 76 -11.61 3.93 -15.24
C ALA A 76 -11.48 2.43 -15.56
N ALA A 77 -10.48 1.76 -14.98
CA ALA A 77 -10.30 0.32 -15.12
C ALA A 77 -11.47 -0.46 -14.50
N GLN A 78 -11.95 -0.03 -13.33
CA GLN A 78 -13.09 -0.66 -12.64
C GLN A 78 -14.37 -0.55 -13.45
N LYS A 79 -14.66 0.60 -14.07
CA LYS A 79 -15.83 0.79 -14.96
C LYS A 79 -15.82 -0.13 -16.18
N LYS A 80 -14.64 -0.51 -16.67
CA LYS A 80 -14.45 -1.36 -17.86
C LYS A 80 -14.26 -2.83 -17.51
N SER A 81 -14.12 -3.17 -16.23
CA SER A 81 -13.76 -4.50 -15.78
C SER A 81 -14.98 -5.43 -15.81
N PRO A 82 -14.92 -6.55 -16.57
CA PRO A 82 -15.96 -7.59 -16.51
C PRO A 82 -15.94 -8.37 -15.19
N VAL A 83 -14.93 -8.14 -14.32
CA VAL A 83 -14.66 -8.89 -13.10
C VAL A 83 -15.23 -8.23 -11.83
N GLY A 84 -15.95 -7.11 -11.98
CA GLY A 84 -16.57 -6.40 -10.85
C GLY A 84 -15.63 -5.43 -10.14
N ALA A 85 -15.97 -5.09 -8.89
CA ALA A 85 -15.22 -4.11 -8.11
C ALA A 85 -13.81 -4.60 -7.76
N LEU A 86 -12.82 -3.71 -7.86
CA LEU A 86 -11.44 -3.99 -7.44
C LEU A 86 -11.37 -3.97 -5.92
N ASP A 87 -11.12 -5.14 -5.33
CA ASP A 87 -10.72 -5.25 -3.93
C ASP A 87 -9.20 -5.05 -3.83
N LEU A 88 -8.80 -3.95 -3.20
CA LEU A 88 -7.41 -3.51 -3.14
C LEU A 88 -6.86 -3.76 -1.74
N SER A 89 -5.79 -4.55 -1.67
CA SER A 89 -5.07 -4.82 -0.42
C SER A 89 -3.62 -4.37 -0.53
N PHE A 90 -3.11 -3.76 0.54
CA PHE A 90 -1.73 -3.31 0.65
C PHE A 90 -1.05 -4.05 1.78
N ALA A 91 0.03 -4.76 1.46
CA ALA A 91 0.89 -5.44 2.43
C ALA A 91 2.32 -4.89 2.32
N ILE A 92 2.83 -4.33 3.41
CA ILE A 92 4.10 -3.63 3.47
C ILE A 92 4.98 -4.32 4.50
N LYS A 93 6.10 -4.86 4.04
CA LYS A 93 7.12 -5.46 4.91
C LYS A 93 8.04 -4.35 5.44
N VAL A 94 8.12 -4.21 6.75
CA VAL A 94 8.92 -3.20 7.44
C VAL A 94 10.05 -3.88 8.20
N ARG A 95 11.25 -3.31 8.11
CA ARG A 95 12.41 -3.71 8.91
C ARG A 95 12.79 -2.56 9.83
N ASN A 96 12.98 -2.85 11.12
CA ASN A 96 13.58 -1.88 12.04
C ASN A 96 15.10 -1.96 11.91
N ASP A 97 15.67 -1.04 11.13
CA ASP A 97 17.11 -0.88 10.93
C ASP A 97 17.72 0.26 11.77
N THR A 98 16.99 0.78 12.77
CA THR A 98 17.43 1.90 13.62
C THR A 98 18.51 1.53 14.65
N GLY A 99 18.86 0.24 14.76
CA GLY A 99 19.83 -0.27 15.73
C GLY A 99 19.32 -0.39 17.18
N LYS A 100 18.08 0.01 17.46
CA LYS A 100 17.44 -0.08 18.79
C LYS A 100 15.99 -0.52 18.68
N ASP A 101 15.40 -0.93 19.80
CA ASP A 101 13.96 -1.14 19.87
C ASP A 101 13.22 0.18 19.56
N PHE A 102 12.20 0.10 18.72
CA PHE A 102 11.49 1.27 18.21
C PHE A 102 9.99 1.13 18.46
N SER A 103 9.43 2.00 19.30
CA SER A 103 7.99 2.04 19.60
C SER A 103 7.24 2.95 18.62
N PHE A 104 6.08 2.50 18.17
CA PHE A 104 5.23 3.23 17.22
C PHE A 104 3.75 2.94 17.49
N SER A 105 2.88 3.80 16.98
CA SER A 105 1.43 3.56 17.00
C SER A 105 0.97 3.01 15.64
N ALA A 106 0.28 1.87 15.67
CA ALA A 106 -0.37 1.26 14.51
C ALA A 106 -1.84 1.71 14.43
N ILE A 107 -2.31 2.09 13.24
CA ILE A 107 -3.63 2.70 13.02
C ILE A 107 -4.37 1.98 11.89
N GLY A 108 -5.47 1.30 12.22
CA GLY A 108 -6.33 0.65 11.23
C GLY A 108 -5.60 -0.36 10.34
N VAL A 109 -4.77 -1.23 10.95
CA VAL A 109 -3.94 -2.20 10.22
C VAL A 109 -3.93 -3.56 10.90
N PHE A 110 -3.48 -4.58 10.17
CA PHE A 110 -3.00 -5.82 10.74
C PHE A 110 -1.48 -5.81 10.79
N VAL A 111 -0.90 -6.13 11.94
CA VAL A 111 0.55 -6.33 12.09
C VAL A 111 0.79 -7.81 12.37
N ASP A 112 1.51 -8.47 11.47
CA ASP A 112 1.72 -9.93 11.49
C ASP A 112 0.40 -10.70 11.73
N GLN A 113 -0.60 -10.36 10.92
CA GLN A 113 -1.97 -10.92 10.92
C GLN A 113 -2.83 -10.58 12.15
N LYS A 114 -2.32 -9.84 13.13
CA LYS A 114 -3.10 -9.40 14.30
C LYS A 114 -3.74 -8.04 14.03
N PRO A 115 -5.05 -7.85 14.30
CA PRO A 115 -5.73 -6.59 14.04
C PRO A 115 -5.36 -5.52 15.08
N HIS A 116 -5.15 -4.29 14.62
CA HIS A 116 -4.83 -3.11 15.41
C HIS A 116 -5.64 -1.90 14.90
N VAL A 117 -6.68 -1.52 15.65
CA VAL A 117 -7.47 -0.30 15.35
C VAL A 117 -6.66 0.94 15.71
N PHE A 118 -6.16 0.98 16.94
CA PHE A 118 -5.20 1.96 17.42
C PHE A 118 -4.44 1.35 18.59
N SER A 119 -3.14 1.09 18.43
CA SER A 119 -2.33 0.46 19.48
C SER A 119 -0.86 0.82 19.36
N THR A 120 -0.18 0.93 20.50
CA THR A 120 1.28 1.08 20.55
C THR A 120 1.95 -0.29 20.50
N LEU A 121 2.88 -0.45 19.55
CA LEU A 121 3.69 -1.64 19.34
C LEU A 121 5.17 -1.28 19.44
N THR A 122 6.03 -2.30 19.55
CA THR A 122 7.49 -2.12 19.53
C THR A 122 8.11 -3.08 18.53
N ALA A 123 8.81 -2.54 17.54
CA ALA A 123 9.66 -3.31 16.65
C ALA A 123 11.01 -3.53 17.32
N LYS A 124 11.43 -4.78 17.47
CA LYS A 124 12.76 -5.11 18.00
C LYS A 124 13.87 -4.65 17.06
N ALA A 125 15.03 -4.27 17.61
CA ALA A 125 16.21 -3.92 16.82
C ALA A 125 16.53 -5.02 15.79
N GLY A 126 16.66 -4.67 14.51
CA GLY A 126 16.89 -5.61 13.41
C GLY A 126 15.68 -6.47 13.02
N GLY A 127 14.58 -6.39 13.77
CA GLY A 127 13.35 -7.15 13.56
C GLY A 127 12.60 -6.73 12.30
N THR A 128 11.72 -7.61 11.85
CA THR A 128 10.89 -7.40 10.66
C THR A 128 9.45 -7.78 10.97
N PHE A 129 8.50 -7.02 10.44
CA PHE A 129 7.06 -7.27 10.56
C PHE A 129 6.35 -6.90 9.26
N VAL A 130 5.15 -7.43 9.05
CA VAL A 130 4.30 -7.08 7.90
C VAL A 130 3.11 -6.27 8.39
N VAL A 131 2.93 -5.09 7.78
CA VAL A 131 1.76 -4.24 7.96
C VAL A 131 0.82 -4.47 6.79
N VAL A 132 -0.40 -4.94 7.06
CA VAL A 132 -1.47 -5.02 6.07
C VAL A 132 -2.50 -3.96 6.38
N LEU A 133 -2.83 -3.12 5.41
CA LEU A 133 -3.90 -2.12 5.58
C LEU A 133 -5.22 -2.84 5.81
N SER A 134 -6.02 -2.37 6.79
CA SER A 134 -7.43 -2.78 6.86
C SER A 134 -8.20 -2.28 5.65
N ASP A 135 -9.38 -2.85 5.40
CA ASP A 135 -10.26 -2.44 4.30
C ASP A 135 -10.58 -0.94 4.36
N VAL A 136 -10.74 -0.39 5.58
CA VAL A 136 -10.98 1.05 5.79
C VAL A 136 -9.75 1.87 5.37
N SER A 137 -8.55 1.47 5.80
CA SER A 137 -7.32 2.18 5.47
C SER A 137 -6.97 2.06 3.98
N ALA A 138 -7.15 0.88 3.39
CA ALA A 138 -6.94 0.66 1.95
C ALA A 138 -7.92 1.51 1.12
N LYS A 139 -9.19 1.53 1.51
CA LYS A 139 -10.21 2.37 0.88
C LYS A 139 -9.90 3.86 1.04
N ALA A 140 -9.47 4.31 2.23
CA ALA A 140 -9.04 5.69 2.44
C ALA A 140 -7.85 6.07 1.56
N ALA A 141 -6.84 5.20 1.43
CA ALA A 141 -5.70 5.45 0.55
C ALA A 141 -6.14 5.65 -0.91
N VAL A 142 -7.08 4.85 -1.40
CA VAL A 142 -7.54 4.89 -2.79
C VAL A 142 -8.57 6.01 -3.05
N GLU A 143 -9.53 6.18 -2.15
CA GLU A 143 -10.62 7.14 -2.31
C GLU A 143 -10.25 8.54 -1.85
N ASN A 144 -9.56 8.68 -0.73
CA ASN A 144 -9.14 9.98 -0.20
C ASN A 144 -7.72 10.35 -0.65
N GLY A 145 -6.99 9.42 -1.25
CA GLY A 145 -5.61 9.61 -1.72
C GLY A 145 -4.56 9.43 -0.63
N TYR A 146 -4.97 9.09 0.60
CA TYR A 146 -4.07 9.03 1.74
C TYR A 146 -4.59 8.14 2.87
N ALA A 147 -3.71 7.35 3.47
CA ALA A 147 -3.95 6.65 4.73
C ALA A 147 -2.65 6.58 5.56
N MET A 148 -2.65 7.18 6.76
CA MET A 148 -1.58 7.00 7.73
C MET A 148 -1.80 5.71 8.52
N VAL A 149 -0.80 4.84 8.54
CA VAL A 149 -0.92 3.49 9.09
C VAL A 149 0.05 3.20 10.22
N LEU A 150 1.21 3.86 10.21
CA LEU A 150 2.14 3.90 11.34
C LEU A 150 2.45 5.35 11.70
N ARG A 151 2.39 5.66 12.99
CA ARG A 151 2.72 6.98 13.54
C ARG A 151 3.82 6.85 14.58
N HIS A 152 4.60 7.92 14.74
CA HIS A 152 5.42 8.10 15.93
C HIS A 152 4.57 7.90 17.19
N LYS A 153 5.14 7.26 18.20
CA LYS A 153 4.45 7.04 19.48
C LYS A 153 3.96 8.40 20.01
N LEU A 154 2.67 8.48 20.35
CA LEU A 154 2.15 9.58 21.15
C LEU A 154 2.62 9.37 22.60
N ASP A 155 3.26 10.39 23.16
CA ASP A 155 3.58 10.44 24.59
C ASP A 155 2.34 10.75 25.43
#